data_AF-A0A914TQI6-F1
#
_entry.id   AF-A0A914TQI6-F1
#
_cell.length_a   1.000
_cell.length_b   1.000
_cell.length_c   1.000
_cell.angle_alpha   90.00
_cell.angle_beta   90.00
_cell.angle_gamma   90.00
#
_symmetry.space_group_name_H-M   'P 1'
#
loop_
_entity.id
_entity.type
_entity.pdbx_description
1 polymer ?
#
loop_
_entity_poly.entity_id
_entity_poly.type
_entity_poly.pdbx_seq_one_letter_code
_entity_poly.pdbx_strand_id
1 'polypeptide(L)'
;MKLFLLLTVFYAVSAQQPKDVEFDISEKVIEKLPMNSAYIACTDEKYKYCESEFNSYIGYLGKWTDVNQFIHQINNFYKADVSSGFLSLCHARQMLFRCFGTQYESCTSRLQFLKKGANVTVAYQLSGVFNSLDFECSGGSVQATTNWGCIWNTWNSQSYHDAKATCLNIFYNNTLSTYDQVCIAGQGLAVCLSLQFSAAPAPCNINDLIWFECERTVNFFQFDGLCPNIRCQVKGNSFESQPKTIEEAFQRRLTHNEGLAEIHIPKNRRFH
;
A
#
# COMPACT_ATOMS: atom_id res chain seq x y z
N MET A 1 48.23 -33.60 23.55
CA MET A 1 48.26 -32.27 22.90
C MET A 1 47.79 -32.41 21.45
N LYS A 2 46.49 -32.24 21.17
CA LYS A 2 45.95 -32.00 19.83
C LYS A 2 44.71 -31.12 19.98
N LEU A 3 44.93 -29.81 19.85
CA LEU A 3 43.92 -28.76 19.90
C LEU A 3 43.41 -28.58 18.46
N PHE A 4 42.19 -29.02 18.18
CA PHE A 4 41.53 -28.79 16.89
C PHE A 4 40.83 -27.42 16.95
N LEU A 5 41.41 -26.44 16.25
CA LEU A 5 40.84 -25.12 16.02
C LEU A 5 39.83 -25.24 14.85
N LEU A 6 38.55 -25.30 15.20
CA LEU A 6 37.45 -25.16 14.24
C LEU A 6 37.22 -23.66 13.98
N LEU A 7 37.74 -23.18 12.86
CA LEU A 7 37.40 -21.88 12.28
C LEU A 7 35.99 -21.95 11.69
N THR A 8 34.99 -21.53 12.45
CA THR A 8 33.65 -21.25 11.91
C THR A 8 33.68 -19.91 11.20
N VAL A 9 33.69 -19.94 9.86
CA VAL A 9 33.47 -18.77 9.01
C VAL A 9 32.01 -18.36 9.16
N PHE A 10 31.75 -17.32 9.98
CA PHE A 10 30.47 -16.64 9.98
C PHE A 10 30.37 -15.83 8.70
N TYR A 11 29.70 -16.39 7.69
CA TYR A 11 29.16 -15.57 6.61
C TYR A 11 28.07 -14.69 7.22
N ALA A 12 28.33 -13.39 7.33
CA ALA A 12 27.28 -12.42 7.53
C ALA A 12 26.39 -12.46 6.29
N VAL A 13 25.35 -13.28 6.32
CA VAL A 13 24.23 -13.18 5.39
C VAL A 13 23.63 -11.81 5.70
N SER A 14 23.90 -10.80 4.86
CA SER A 14 23.07 -9.60 4.89
C SER A 14 21.68 -10.06 4.50
N ALA A 15 20.80 -10.20 5.48
CA ALA A 15 19.39 -10.44 5.22
C ALA A 15 18.93 -9.27 4.36
N GLN A 16 18.75 -9.53 3.06
CA GLN A 16 18.18 -8.59 2.12
C GLN A 16 16.78 -8.30 2.67
N GLN A 17 16.60 -7.12 3.28
CA GLN A 17 15.33 -6.81 3.90
C GLN A 17 14.24 -6.66 2.83
N PRO A 18 13.01 -7.13 3.10
CA PRO A 18 11.89 -6.97 2.18
C PRO A 18 11.66 -5.49 1.85
N LYS A 19 11.78 -5.13 0.57
CA LYS A 19 11.62 -3.76 0.04
C LYS A 19 10.15 -3.42 -0.25
N ASP A 20 9.23 -3.93 0.56
CA ASP A 20 7.94 -4.35 0.00
C ASP A 20 6.80 -3.35 0.10
N VAL A 21 6.95 -2.24 0.82
CA VAL A 21 5.85 -1.24 0.95
C VAL A 21 6.09 0.05 0.18
N GLU A 22 7.28 0.24 -0.39
CA GLU A 22 7.55 1.46 -1.13
C GLU A 22 6.97 1.39 -2.55
N PHE A 23 6.03 2.30 -2.81
CA PHE A 23 5.68 2.76 -4.14
C PHE A 23 6.33 4.14 -4.30
N ASP A 24 7.50 4.20 -4.93
CA ASP A 24 8.17 5.47 -5.23
C ASP A 24 7.50 6.13 -6.44
N ILE A 25 6.42 6.88 -6.21
CA ILE A 25 5.72 7.52 -7.33
C ILE A 25 6.49 8.75 -7.78
N SER A 26 6.80 8.83 -9.08
CA SER A 26 7.56 9.96 -9.61
C SER A 26 6.86 11.29 -9.31
N GLU A 27 7.63 12.30 -8.92
CA GLU A 27 7.16 13.65 -8.60
C GLU A 27 6.27 14.24 -9.72
N LYS A 28 6.62 13.98 -10.99
CA LYS A 28 5.87 14.42 -12.19
C LYS A 28 4.42 13.91 -12.25
N VAL A 29 4.14 12.77 -11.63
CA VAL A 29 2.79 12.19 -11.55
C VAL A 29 2.01 12.88 -10.44
N ILE A 30 2.68 13.19 -9.33
CA ILE A 30 2.06 13.69 -8.10
C ILE A 30 1.72 15.18 -8.20
N GLU A 31 2.53 15.99 -8.89
CA GLU A 31 2.26 17.41 -9.16
C GLU A 31 0.90 17.66 -9.84
N LYS A 32 0.34 16.64 -10.48
CA LYS A 32 -0.92 16.73 -11.25
C LYS A 32 -2.15 16.35 -10.45
N LEU A 33 -1.96 15.87 -9.21
CA LEU A 33 -3.04 15.41 -8.37
C LEU A 33 -3.64 16.60 -7.60
N PRO A 34 -4.96 16.81 -7.65
CA PRO A 34 -5.58 17.89 -6.90
C PRO A 34 -5.41 17.64 -5.39
N MET A 35 -5.42 18.71 -4.60
CA MET A 35 -5.38 18.61 -3.14
C MET A 35 -6.72 19.06 -2.58
N ASN A 36 -7.46 18.13 -1.99
CA ASN A 36 -8.66 18.46 -1.26
C ASN A 36 -8.25 18.99 0.11
N SER A 37 -8.80 20.14 0.51
CA SER A 37 -8.59 20.64 1.87
C SER A 37 -9.32 19.76 2.87
N ALA A 38 -8.63 19.32 3.93
CA ALA A 38 -9.27 18.62 5.03
C ALA A 38 -10.38 19.48 5.66
N TYR A 39 -11.53 18.86 5.94
CA TYR A 39 -12.71 19.52 6.53
C TYR A 39 -12.50 19.90 8.01
N ILE A 40 -11.59 19.21 8.71
CA ILE A 40 -11.22 19.44 10.11
C ILE A 40 -9.71 19.75 10.17
N ALA A 41 -9.31 20.73 10.97
CA ALA A 41 -7.90 21.07 11.13
C ALA A 41 -7.21 20.12 12.13
N CYS A 42 -6.04 19.59 11.74
CA CYS A 42 -5.14 18.88 12.64
C CYS A 42 -4.29 19.88 13.42
N THR A 43 -4.38 19.91 14.76
CA THR A 43 -3.60 20.86 15.56
C THR A 43 -2.15 20.42 15.70
N ASP A 44 -1.22 21.39 15.73
CA ASP A 44 0.22 21.11 15.82
C ASP A 44 0.62 20.35 17.09
N GLU A 45 0.02 20.71 18.22
CA GLU A 45 0.25 20.05 19.50
C GLU A 45 -0.19 18.59 19.44
N LYS A 46 -1.40 18.34 18.93
CA LYS A 46 -1.97 16.99 18.84
C LYS A 46 -1.16 16.12 17.87
N TYR A 47 -0.76 16.68 16.73
CA TYR A 47 0.13 16.03 15.77
C TYR A 47 1.44 15.58 16.41
N LYS A 48 2.17 16.50 17.05
CA LYS A 48 3.46 16.18 17.67
C LYS A 48 3.34 15.11 18.74
N TYR A 49 2.30 15.20 19.58
CA TYR A 49 2.05 14.21 20.62
C TYR A 49 1.76 12.82 20.03
N CYS A 50 0.81 12.71 19.10
CA CYS A 50 0.43 11.42 18.52
C CYS A 50 1.53 10.82 17.63
N GLU A 51 2.28 11.64 16.89
CA GLU A 51 3.48 11.21 16.16
C GLU A 51 4.52 10.62 17.13
N SER A 52 4.80 11.32 18.24
CA SER A 52 5.77 10.85 19.24
C SER A 52 5.35 9.53 19.88
N GLU A 53 4.08 9.36 20.27
CA GLU A 53 3.58 8.12 20.88
C GLU A 53 3.68 6.95 19.89
N PHE A 54 3.28 7.17 18.63
CA PHE A 54 3.38 6.14 17.60
C PHE A 54 4.84 5.78 17.33
N ASN A 55 5.71 6.77 17.17
CA ASN A 55 7.15 6.58 16.96
C ASN A 55 7.79 5.81 18.11
N SER A 56 7.45 6.15 19.35
CA SER A 56 7.92 5.42 20.53
C SER A 56 7.49 3.95 20.48
N TYR A 57 6.23 3.67 20.12
CA TYR A 57 5.72 2.31 20.01
C TYR A 57 6.46 1.51 18.93
N ILE A 58 6.67 2.10 17.75
CA ILE A 58 7.35 1.43 16.64
C ILE A 58 8.88 1.46 16.75
N GLY A 59 9.45 2.05 17.80
CA GLY A 59 10.90 2.19 17.96
C GLY A 59 11.55 3.14 16.94
N TYR A 60 10.80 4.09 16.40
CA TYR A 60 11.29 5.10 15.47
C TYR A 60 11.70 6.37 16.23
N LEU A 61 12.86 6.94 15.90
CA LEU A 61 13.36 8.17 16.54
C LEU A 61 13.31 9.40 15.62
N GLY A 62 12.94 9.22 14.35
CA GLY A 62 12.91 10.29 13.35
C GLY A 62 11.55 10.96 13.23
N LYS A 63 11.39 11.78 12.18
CA LYS A 63 10.11 12.40 11.80
C LYS A 63 9.50 11.60 10.66
N TRP A 64 8.17 11.54 10.56
CA TRP A 64 7.55 10.83 9.43
C TRP A 64 7.98 11.38 8.06
N THR A 65 8.35 12.66 7.98
CA THR A 65 8.89 13.29 6.76
C THR A 65 10.20 12.67 6.27
N ASP A 66 10.94 11.96 7.11
CA ASP A 66 12.09 11.14 6.70
C ASP A 66 11.60 9.78 6.17
N VAL A 67 10.79 9.84 5.10
CA VAL A 67 9.89 8.76 4.64
C VAL A 67 10.57 7.41 4.46
N ASN A 68 11.79 7.38 3.93
CA ASN A 68 12.52 6.13 3.71
C ASN A 68 12.83 5.42 5.03
N GLN A 69 13.24 6.17 6.06
CA GLN A 69 13.50 5.61 7.38
C GLN A 69 12.20 5.22 8.08
N PHE A 70 11.15 6.03 7.92
CA PHE A 70 9.84 5.73 8.49
C PHE A 70 9.25 4.44 7.89
N ILE A 71 9.18 4.33 6.56
CA ILE A 71 8.72 3.13 5.84
C ILE A 71 9.58 1.93 6.19
N HIS A 72 10.90 2.09 6.25
CA HIS A 72 11.79 1.02 6.70
C HIS A 72 11.42 0.53 8.11
N GLN A 73 11.14 1.44 9.04
CA GLN A 73 10.73 1.07 10.39
C GLN A 73 9.37 0.36 10.43
N ILE A 74 8.40 0.82 9.63
CA ILE A 74 7.12 0.11 9.45
C ILE A 74 7.35 -1.30 8.89
N ASN A 75 8.21 -1.44 7.89
CA ASN A 75 8.49 -2.73 7.25
C ASN A 75 9.14 -3.72 8.20
N ASN A 76 9.92 -3.25 9.18
CA ASN A 76 10.50 -4.09 10.24
C ASN A 76 9.45 -4.75 11.14
N PHE A 77 8.19 -4.29 11.11
CA PHE A 77 7.08 -4.97 11.78
C PHE A 77 6.49 -6.12 10.97
N TYR A 78 6.58 -6.11 9.64
CA TYR A 78 6.18 -7.30 8.89
C TYR A 78 7.21 -8.39 9.17
N LYS A 79 6.77 -9.43 9.88
CA LYS A 79 7.59 -10.59 10.29
C LYS A 79 6.81 -11.86 10.01
N ALA A 80 7.49 -12.99 9.94
CA ALA A 80 6.85 -14.30 9.72
C ALA A 80 5.78 -14.62 10.77
N ASP A 81 6.02 -14.26 12.04
CA ASP A 81 5.03 -14.41 13.10
C ASP A 81 4.01 -13.26 13.07
N VAL A 82 2.73 -13.62 12.88
CA VAL A 82 1.63 -12.66 12.76
C VAL A 82 1.44 -11.83 14.03
N SER A 83 1.70 -12.41 15.20
CA SER A 83 1.41 -11.77 16.49
C SER A 83 2.43 -10.69 16.84
N SER A 84 3.71 -11.05 16.81
CA SER A 84 4.83 -10.13 17.08
C SER A 84 5.19 -9.22 15.90
N GLY A 85 4.58 -9.46 14.75
CA GLY A 85 4.72 -8.64 13.56
C GLY A 85 3.47 -7.83 13.24
N PHE A 86 2.66 -8.34 12.30
CA PHE A 86 1.47 -7.68 11.76
C PHE A 86 0.50 -7.14 12.82
N LEU A 87 0.09 -7.97 13.79
CA LEU A 87 -0.86 -7.56 14.82
C LEU A 87 -0.29 -6.49 15.75
N SER A 88 1.02 -6.51 16.01
CA SER A 88 1.70 -5.47 16.78
C SER A 88 1.68 -4.12 16.04
N LEU A 89 1.88 -4.13 14.72
CA LEU A 89 1.73 -2.94 13.90
C LEU A 89 0.29 -2.42 13.88
N CYS A 90 -0.70 -3.32 13.79
CA CYS A 90 -2.10 -2.95 13.86
C CYS A 90 -2.52 -2.38 15.21
N HIS A 91 -1.92 -2.86 16.30
CA HIS A 91 -2.08 -2.25 17.61
C HIS A 91 -1.53 -0.82 17.64
N ALA A 92 -0.32 -0.60 17.10
CA ALA A 92 0.27 0.73 16.98
C ALA A 92 -0.65 1.68 16.18
N ARG A 93 -1.17 1.22 15.05
CA ARG A 93 -2.13 2.00 14.23
C ARG A 93 -3.40 2.32 15.01
N GLN A 94 -3.95 1.36 15.77
CA GLN A 94 -5.13 1.60 16.59
C GLN A 94 -4.88 2.64 17.68
N MET A 95 -3.71 2.62 18.32
CA MET A 95 -3.30 3.66 19.27
C MET A 95 -3.22 5.03 18.60
N LEU A 96 -2.61 5.11 17.42
CA LEU A 96 -2.53 6.35 16.64
C LEU A 96 -3.92 6.89 16.28
N PHE A 97 -4.81 6.02 15.80
CA PHE A 97 -6.20 6.36 15.49
C PHE A 97 -6.92 6.93 16.71
N ARG A 98 -6.81 6.27 17.87
CA ARG A 98 -7.41 6.74 19.13
C ARG A 98 -6.78 8.05 19.60
N CYS A 99 -5.47 8.20 19.41
CA CYS A 99 -4.77 9.43 19.80
C CYS A 99 -5.35 10.61 19.05
N PHE A 100 -5.41 10.55 17.71
CA PHE A 100 -5.96 11.64 16.90
C PHE A 100 -7.47 11.82 17.01
N GLY A 101 -8.22 10.73 17.23
CA GLY A 101 -9.68 10.77 17.30
C GLY A 101 -10.29 11.29 15.99
N THR A 102 -11.18 12.28 16.10
CA THR A 102 -11.87 12.87 14.93
C THR A 102 -10.93 13.63 13.98
N GLN A 103 -9.70 13.93 14.39
CA GLN A 103 -8.70 14.59 13.53
C GLN A 103 -7.88 13.58 12.70
N TYR A 104 -8.07 12.27 12.87
CA TYR A 104 -7.21 11.24 12.27
C TYR A 104 -7.00 11.44 10.77
N GLU A 105 -8.07 11.45 9.97
CA GLU A 105 -8.00 11.63 8.51
C GLU A 105 -7.30 12.94 8.12
N SER A 106 -7.58 14.03 8.84
CA SER A 106 -6.91 15.30 8.59
C SER A 106 -5.43 15.27 8.93
N CYS A 107 -5.04 14.53 9.97
CA CYS A 107 -3.68 14.44 10.46
C CYS A 107 -2.79 13.49 9.65
N THR A 108 -3.37 12.52 8.95
CA THR A 108 -2.68 11.59 8.05
C THR A 108 -2.88 11.92 6.56
N SER A 109 -3.43 13.11 6.27
CA SER A 109 -3.63 13.62 4.91
C SER A 109 -2.35 14.16 4.27
N ARG A 110 -2.30 14.18 2.93
CA ARG A 110 -1.19 14.77 2.18
C ARG A 110 -0.99 16.25 2.53
N LEU A 111 -2.09 17.01 2.67
CA LEU A 111 -2.04 18.42 3.01
C LEU A 111 -1.36 18.64 4.37
N GLN A 112 -1.63 17.78 5.35
CA GLN A 112 -0.98 17.89 6.65
C GLN A 112 0.52 17.61 6.55
N PHE A 113 0.94 16.57 5.82
CA PHE A 113 2.36 16.29 5.65
C PHE A 113 3.10 17.44 4.97
N LEU A 114 2.50 18.08 3.96
CA LEU A 114 3.05 19.29 3.34
C LEU A 114 3.21 20.43 4.35
N LYS A 115 2.20 20.67 5.21
CA LYS A 115 2.30 21.68 6.29
C LYS A 115 3.43 21.36 7.28
N LYS A 116 3.83 20.08 7.41
CA LYS A 116 4.95 19.63 8.23
C LYS A 116 6.30 19.65 7.51
N GLY A 117 6.35 20.15 6.28
CA GLY A 117 7.57 20.31 5.50
C GLY A 117 7.94 19.10 4.64
N ALA A 118 7.04 18.14 4.47
CA ALA A 118 7.19 17.14 3.42
C ALA A 118 7.16 17.82 2.04
N ASN A 119 7.92 17.29 1.08
CA ASN A 119 7.66 17.58 -0.32
C ASN A 119 6.42 16.78 -0.81
N VAL A 120 6.01 17.07 -2.04
CA VAL A 120 4.81 16.47 -2.64
C VAL A 120 4.90 14.94 -2.73
N THR A 121 6.06 14.39 -3.10
CA THR A 121 6.31 12.95 -3.16
C THR A 121 6.21 12.29 -1.79
N VAL A 122 6.88 12.84 -0.78
CA VAL A 122 6.87 12.35 0.59
C VAL A 122 5.45 12.38 1.16
N ALA A 123 4.72 13.48 0.97
CA ALA A 123 3.36 13.62 1.47
C ALA A 123 2.42 12.58 0.87
N TYR A 124 2.58 12.29 -0.42
CA TYR A 124 1.84 11.24 -1.11
C TYR A 124 2.15 9.86 -0.52
N GLN A 125 3.44 9.50 -0.42
CA GLN A 125 3.86 8.20 0.08
C GLN A 125 3.35 7.95 1.51
N LEU A 126 3.47 8.95 2.39
CA LEU A 126 3.00 8.84 3.76
C LEU A 126 1.49 8.62 3.84
N SER A 127 0.71 9.42 3.08
CA SER A 127 -0.75 9.25 3.08
C SER A 127 -1.16 7.88 2.53
N GLY A 128 -0.50 7.42 1.46
CA GLY A 128 -0.71 6.07 0.92
C GLY A 128 -0.37 4.98 1.93
N VAL A 129 0.76 5.08 2.64
CA VAL A 129 1.15 4.12 3.69
C VAL A 129 0.10 4.05 4.79
N PHE A 130 -0.38 5.19 5.29
CA PHE A 130 -1.42 5.19 6.32
C PHE A 130 -2.74 4.61 5.81
N ASN A 131 -3.15 4.89 4.57
CA ASN A 131 -4.37 4.30 4.00
C ASN A 131 -4.25 2.79 3.79
N SER A 132 -3.11 2.30 3.31
CA SER A 132 -2.86 0.86 3.21
C SER A 132 -2.88 0.22 4.61
N LEU A 133 -2.22 0.82 5.58
CA LEU A 133 -2.19 0.30 6.95
C LEU A 133 -3.59 0.29 7.60
N ASP A 134 -4.40 1.29 7.30
CA ASP A 134 -5.80 1.37 7.72
C ASP A 134 -6.61 0.20 7.18
N PHE A 135 -6.50 -0.07 5.87
CA PHE A 135 -7.13 -1.21 5.25
C PHE A 135 -6.64 -2.51 5.89
N GLU A 136 -5.33 -2.73 5.93
CA GLU A 136 -4.71 -3.96 6.44
C GLU A 136 -5.20 -4.27 7.85
N CYS A 137 -5.22 -3.28 8.73
CA CYS A 137 -5.61 -3.44 10.13
C CYS A 137 -7.11 -3.36 10.41
N SER A 138 -7.93 -3.12 9.39
CA SER A 138 -9.39 -3.12 9.52
C SER A 138 -10.03 -4.07 8.50
N GLY A 139 -10.39 -3.57 7.31
CA GLY A 139 -11.09 -4.32 6.26
C GLY A 139 -10.34 -5.57 5.77
N GLY A 140 -9.01 -5.57 5.80
CA GLY A 140 -8.16 -6.69 5.40
C GLY A 140 -7.70 -7.60 6.55
N SER A 141 -8.05 -7.28 7.79
CA SER A 141 -7.46 -7.94 8.98
C SER A 141 -7.78 -9.43 9.07
N VAL A 142 -8.99 -9.84 8.66
CA VAL A 142 -9.41 -11.24 8.67
C VAL A 142 -8.61 -12.05 7.66
N GLN A 143 -8.45 -11.54 6.44
CA GLN A 143 -7.69 -12.18 5.38
C GLN A 143 -6.20 -12.26 5.75
N ALA A 144 -5.66 -11.15 6.28
CA ALA A 144 -4.27 -11.08 6.73
C ALA A 144 -3.97 -12.08 7.83
N THR A 145 -4.75 -12.09 8.91
CA THR A 145 -4.50 -12.96 10.07
C THR A 145 -4.72 -14.44 9.76
N THR A 146 -5.67 -14.76 8.89
CA THR A 146 -5.96 -16.15 8.50
C THR A 146 -4.89 -16.70 7.55
N ASN A 147 -4.33 -15.87 6.67
CA ASN A 147 -3.40 -16.31 5.63
C ASN A 147 -1.98 -15.72 5.78
N TRP A 148 -1.61 -15.25 6.98
CA TRP A 148 -0.39 -14.45 7.16
C TRP A 148 0.88 -15.14 6.67
N GLY A 149 1.06 -16.42 6.99
CA GLY A 149 2.22 -17.18 6.53
C GLY A 149 2.33 -17.22 5.00
N CYS A 150 1.20 -17.28 4.29
CA CYS A 150 1.16 -17.22 2.84
C CYS A 150 1.53 -15.83 2.33
N ILE A 151 0.97 -14.78 2.95
CA ILE A 151 1.28 -13.38 2.59
C ILE A 151 2.76 -13.09 2.75
N TRP A 152 3.27 -13.41 3.94
CA TRP A 152 4.67 -13.26 4.29
C TRP A 152 5.58 -13.98 3.29
N ASN A 153 5.31 -15.26 3.00
CA ASN A 153 6.13 -16.05 2.10
C ASN A 153 6.07 -15.54 0.66
N THR A 154 4.90 -15.10 0.17
CA THR A 154 4.77 -14.52 -1.16
C THR A 154 5.54 -13.20 -1.26
N TRP A 155 5.35 -12.26 -0.32
CA TRP A 155 6.07 -10.98 -0.32
C TRP A 155 7.59 -11.15 -0.31
N ASN A 156 8.11 -12.10 0.47
CA ASN A 156 9.55 -12.37 0.57
C ASN A 156 10.08 -13.30 -0.55
N SER A 157 9.25 -13.67 -1.52
CA SER A 157 9.70 -14.51 -2.63
C SER A 157 10.39 -13.69 -3.71
N GLN A 158 11.45 -14.24 -4.32
CA GLN A 158 12.13 -13.60 -5.46
C GLN A 158 11.15 -13.29 -6.60
N SER A 159 10.23 -14.20 -6.89
CA SER A 159 9.20 -14.01 -7.93
C SER A 159 8.35 -12.77 -7.67
N TYR A 160 7.97 -12.52 -6.42
CA TYR A 160 7.20 -11.34 -6.06
C TYR A 160 8.02 -10.06 -6.25
N HIS A 161 9.28 -10.04 -5.83
CA HIS A 161 10.14 -8.87 -6.01
C HIS A 161 10.38 -8.53 -7.50
N ASP A 162 10.62 -9.55 -8.33
CA ASP A 162 10.81 -9.39 -9.78
C ASP A 162 9.52 -8.89 -10.46
N ALA A 163 8.38 -9.47 -10.08
CA ALA A 163 7.08 -9.02 -10.54
C ALA A 163 6.77 -7.60 -10.08
N LYS A 164 7.06 -7.25 -8.82
CA LYS A 164 6.85 -5.90 -8.27
C LYS A 164 7.62 -4.85 -9.09
N ALA A 165 8.90 -5.09 -9.39
CA ALA A 165 9.69 -4.19 -10.23
C ALA A 165 9.06 -4.02 -11.63
N THR A 166 8.58 -5.10 -12.22
CA THR A 166 7.87 -5.08 -13.52
C THR A 166 6.55 -4.31 -13.44
N CYS A 167 5.72 -4.59 -12.44
CA CYS A 167 4.45 -3.92 -12.22
C CYS A 167 4.62 -2.40 -12.02
N LEU A 168 5.61 -2.00 -11.24
CA LEU A 168 5.95 -0.59 -11.01
C LEU A 168 6.39 0.10 -12.31
N ASN A 169 7.22 -0.56 -13.12
CA ASN A 169 7.62 -0.02 -14.41
C ASN A 169 6.40 0.20 -15.34
N ILE A 170 5.48 -0.76 -15.39
CA ILE A 170 4.22 -0.61 -16.15
C ILE A 170 3.41 0.58 -15.60
N PHE A 171 3.27 0.69 -14.29
CA PHE A 171 2.60 1.83 -13.66
C PHE A 171 3.22 3.17 -14.08
N TYR A 172 4.55 3.32 -14.02
CA TYR A 172 5.23 4.56 -14.42
C TYR A 172 5.05 4.88 -15.90
N ASN A 173 5.12 3.87 -16.77
CA ASN A 173 4.98 4.09 -18.22
C ASN A 173 3.54 4.46 -18.63
N ASN A 174 2.55 4.10 -17.81
CA ASN A 174 1.12 4.34 -18.09
C ASN A 174 0.51 5.46 -17.26
N THR A 175 1.26 6.03 -16.32
CA THR A 175 0.91 7.30 -15.65
C THR A 175 1.32 8.48 -16.54
N LEU A 176 0.74 8.49 -17.74
CA LEU A 176 0.81 9.62 -18.64
C LEU A 176 -0.06 10.76 -18.08
N SER A 177 0.03 11.92 -18.71
CA SER A 177 -0.05 13.26 -18.11
C SER A 177 -1.30 13.72 -17.34
N THR A 178 -2.24 12.85 -16.98
CA THR A 178 -3.54 13.23 -16.38
C THR A 178 -3.81 12.51 -15.07
N TYR A 179 -4.69 13.10 -14.27
CA TYR A 179 -5.13 12.56 -12.99
C TYR A 179 -5.84 11.20 -13.10
N ASP A 180 -6.80 11.05 -14.02
CA ASP A 180 -7.58 9.82 -14.17
C ASP A 180 -6.69 8.62 -14.53
N GLN A 181 -5.61 8.88 -15.29
CA GLN A 181 -4.61 7.88 -15.63
C GLN A 181 -3.84 7.36 -14.41
N VAL A 182 -3.66 8.18 -13.36
CA VAL A 182 -3.04 7.73 -12.10
C VAL A 182 -3.90 6.71 -11.39
N CYS A 183 -5.20 6.96 -11.28
CA CYS A 183 -6.13 6.02 -10.65
C CYS A 183 -6.23 4.71 -11.46
N ILE A 184 -6.35 4.81 -12.78
CA ILE A 184 -6.41 3.63 -13.66
C ILE A 184 -5.12 2.82 -13.58
N ALA A 185 -3.95 3.48 -13.66
CA ALA A 185 -2.65 2.81 -13.55
C ALA A 185 -2.47 2.19 -12.16
N GLY A 186 -2.89 2.88 -11.09
CA GLY A 186 -2.85 2.35 -9.72
C GLY A 186 -3.70 1.09 -9.56
N GLN A 187 -4.87 1.05 -10.19
CA GLN A 187 -5.68 -0.18 -10.24
C GLN A 187 -4.99 -1.29 -11.05
N GLY A 188 -4.32 -0.94 -12.15
CA GLY A 188 -3.51 -1.90 -12.92
C GLY A 188 -2.35 -2.47 -12.11
N LEU A 189 -1.68 -1.63 -11.30
CA LEU A 189 -0.63 -2.03 -10.37
C LEU A 189 -1.17 -3.01 -9.31
N ALA A 190 -2.31 -2.69 -8.70
CA ALA A 190 -2.96 -3.56 -7.72
C ALA A 190 -3.28 -4.95 -8.28
N VAL A 191 -3.82 -5.00 -9.49
CA VAL A 191 -4.08 -6.28 -10.18
C VAL A 191 -2.78 -7.02 -10.45
N CYS A 192 -1.77 -6.33 -10.99
CA CYS A 192 -0.47 -6.93 -11.31
C CYS A 192 0.20 -7.60 -10.09
N LEU A 193 0.23 -6.91 -8.96
CA LEU A 193 0.79 -7.44 -7.71
C LEU A 193 -0.04 -8.60 -7.16
N SER A 194 -1.37 -8.47 -7.19
CA SER A 194 -2.27 -9.50 -6.67
C SER A 194 -2.15 -10.84 -7.42
N LEU A 195 -1.84 -10.82 -8.71
CA LEU A 195 -1.69 -12.05 -9.50
C LEU A 195 -0.53 -12.94 -9.01
N GLN A 196 0.45 -12.37 -8.30
CA GLN A 196 1.56 -13.15 -7.72
C GLN A 196 1.09 -14.12 -6.63
N PHE A 197 -0.08 -13.88 -6.05
CA PHE A 197 -0.69 -14.76 -5.06
C PHE A 197 -1.45 -15.94 -5.66
N SER A 198 -1.64 -15.96 -6.99
CA SER A 198 -2.32 -17.07 -7.67
C SER A 198 -1.56 -18.40 -7.60
N ALA A 199 -0.25 -18.35 -7.35
CA ALA A 199 0.62 -19.51 -7.22
C ALA A 199 0.84 -19.96 -5.76
N ALA A 200 0.13 -19.37 -4.79
CA ALA A 200 0.30 -19.73 -3.38
C ALA A 200 -0.07 -21.21 -3.13
N PRO A 201 0.76 -22.00 -2.43
CA PRO A 201 0.50 -23.41 -2.20
C PRO A 201 -0.63 -23.63 -1.17
N ALA A 202 -1.25 -24.81 -1.15
CA ALA A 202 -2.14 -25.18 -0.06
C ALA A 202 -1.39 -25.12 1.30
N PRO A 203 -2.03 -24.70 2.41
CA PRO A 203 -3.47 -24.47 2.60
C PRO A 203 -3.93 -23.02 2.35
N CYS A 204 -3.17 -22.20 1.63
CA CYS A 204 -3.49 -20.79 1.39
C CYS A 204 -4.83 -20.60 0.67
N ASN A 205 -5.69 -19.70 1.17
CA ASN A 205 -6.88 -19.28 0.42
C ASN A 205 -6.50 -18.24 -0.65
N ILE A 206 -6.28 -18.72 -1.87
CA ILE A 206 -5.83 -17.90 -3.00
C ILE A 206 -6.76 -16.70 -3.26
N ASN A 207 -8.07 -16.85 -3.11
CA ASN A 207 -9.00 -15.74 -3.36
C ASN A 207 -8.86 -14.62 -2.33
N ASP A 208 -8.73 -14.97 -1.05
CA ASP A 208 -8.50 -14.00 0.03
C ASP A 208 -7.18 -13.26 -0.16
N LEU A 209 -6.14 -13.99 -0.60
CA LEU A 209 -4.82 -13.44 -0.84
C LEU A 209 -4.78 -12.45 -2.02
N ILE A 210 -5.36 -12.82 -3.15
CA ILE A 210 -5.46 -11.95 -4.32
C ILE A 210 -6.27 -10.70 -3.96
N TRP A 211 -7.42 -10.87 -3.31
CA TRP A 211 -8.24 -9.75 -2.89
C TRP A 211 -7.50 -8.83 -1.91
N PHE A 212 -6.83 -9.40 -0.91
CA PHE A 212 -6.07 -8.66 0.10
C PHE A 212 -4.98 -7.79 -0.54
N GLU A 213 -4.09 -8.35 -1.36
CA GLU A 213 -3.01 -7.57 -1.96
C GLU A 213 -3.55 -6.51 -2.92
N CYS A 214 -4.60 -6.84 -3.66
CA CYS A 214 -5.23 -5.89 -4.55
C CYS A 214 -5.81 -4.70 -3.76
N GLU A 215 -6.63 -4.96 -2.73
CA GLU A 215 -7.26 -3.89 -1.96
C GLU A 215 -6.21 -3.08 -1.18
N ARG A 216 -5.19 -3.73 -0.60
CA ARG A 216 -4.06 -3.06 0.04
C ARG A 216 -3.38 -2.06 -0.87
N THR A 217 -3.14 -2.46 -2.12
CA THR A 217 -2.53 -1.61 -3.14
C THR A 217 -3.51 -0.53 -3.60
N VAL A 218 -4.79 -0.84 -3.81
CA VAL A 218 -5.80 0.15 -4.19
C VAL A 218 -5.94 1.24 -3.11
N ASN A 219 -5.97 0.86 -1.84
CA ASN A 219 -6.09 1.80 -0.71
C ASN A 219 -4.90 2.76 -0.62
N PHE A 220 -3.71 2.33 -1.04
CA PHE A 220 -2.56 3.22 -1.19
C PHE A 220 -2.87 4.43 -2.10
N PHE A 221 -3.71 4.23 -3.12
CA PHE A 221 -4.11 5.28 -4.09
C PHE A 221 -5.39 6.05 -3.69
N GLN A 222 -6.04 5.72 -2.57
CA GLN A 222 -7.30 6.36 -2.16
C GLN A 222 -7.12 7.61 -1.27
N PHE A 223 -5.95 8.24 -1.31
CA PHE A 223 -5.66 9.46 -0.55
C PHE A 223 -6.63 10.61 -0.90
N ASP A 224 -7.06 11.33 0.13
CA ASP A 224 -8.00 12.47 0.07
C ASP A 224 -9.27 12.21 -0.77
N GLY A 225 -9.71 10.94 -0.91
CA GLY A 225 -10.88 10.55 -1.70
C GLY A 225 -10.71 10.67 -3.22
N LEU A 226 -9.47 10.69 -3.72
CA LEU A 226 -9.18 11.00 -5.13
C LEU A 226 -9.44 9.85 -6.11
N CYS A 227 -9.12 8.62 -5.74
CA CYS A 227 -9.48 7.48 -6.57
C CYS A 227 -10.70 6.75 -5.95
N PRO A 228 -11.90 7.37 -5.87
CA PRO A 228 -13.02 6.76 -5.14
C PRO A 228 -13.64 5.59 -5.90
N ASN A 229 -13.32 5.40 -7.17
CA ASN A 229 -13.94 4.40 -8.04
C ASN A 229 -13.03 3.19 -8.34
N ILE A 230 -11.75 3.23 -7.95
CA ILE A 230 -10.89 2.07 -8.11
C ILE A 230 -11.27 1.02 -7.06
N ARG A 231 -11.48 -0.21 -7.52
CA ARG A 231 -11.92 -1.34 -6.70
C ARG A 231 -11.24 -2.60 -7.19
N CYS A 232 -11.04 -3.55 -6.28
CA CYS A 232 -10.61 -4.88 -6.69
C CYS A 232 -11.80 -5.69 -7.17
N GLN A 233 -12.10 -5.53 -8.46
CA GLN A 233 -12.95 -6.48 -9.16
C GLN A 233 -12.12 -7.73 -9.47
N VAL A 234 -12.04 -8.63 -8.49
CA VAL A 234 -11.71 -10.03 -8.74
C VAL A 234 -13.01 -10.63 -9.28
N LYS A 235 -13.23 -10.60 -10.60
CA LYS A 235 -14.44 -11.19 -11.19
C LYS A 235 -14.47 -12.67 -10.81
N GLY A 236 -15.45 -13.02 -9.97
CA GLY A 236 -15.82 -14.41 -9.71
C GLY A 236 -16.29 -15.06 -11.00
N ASN A 237 -15.82 -16.27 -11.22
CA ASN A 237 -16.10 -17.17 -12.34
C ASN A 237 -15.11 -17.04 -13.50
N SER A 238 -14.29 -18.09 -13.59
CA SER A 238 -13.35 -18.42 -14.66
C SER A 238 -12.15 -17.47 -14.79
N PHE A 239 -10.99 -17.99 -14.41
CA PHE A 239 -9.72 -17.72 -15.08
C PHE A 239 -9.79 -18.20 -16.56
N GLU A 240 -10.85 -17.86 -17.31
CA GLU A 240 -10.96 -18.19 -18.73
C GLU A 240 -10.05 -17.24 -19.50
N SER A 241 -8.93 -17.81 -19.95
CA SER A 241 -7.76 -17.11 -20.47
C SER A 241 -7.14 -16.14 -19.47
N GLN A 242 -6.38 -16.70 -18.51
CA GLN A 242 -5.33 -15.89 -17.90
C GLN A 242 -4.53 -15.23 -19.03
N PRO A 243 -4.37 -13.89 -19.01
CA PRO A 243 -3.37 -13.26 -19.84
C PRO A 243 -2.04 -13.95 -19.55
N LYS A 244 -1.37 -14.45 -20.60
CA LYS A 244 -0.14 -15.25 -20.48
C LYS A 244 1.02 -14.41 -19.94
N THR A 245 0.85 -13.09 -19.95
CA THR A 245 1.79 -12.10 -19.44
C THR A 245 1.07 -11.02 -18.65
N ILE A 246 1.80 -10.40 -17.71
CA ILE A 246 1.34 -9.23 -16.95
C ILE A 246 0.89 -8.10 -17.88
N GLU A 247 1.59 -7.91 -19.00
CA GLU A 247 1.28 -6.89 -20.01
C GLU A 247 -0.10 -7.11 -20.64
N GLU A 248 -0.44 -8.36 -20.99
CA GLU A 248 -1.77 -8.69 -21.54
C GLU A 248 -2.90 -8.45 -20.52
N ALA A 249 -2.63 -8.65 -19.22
CA ALA A 249 -3.60 -8.39 -18.15
C ALA A 249 -3.91 -6.90 -18.02
N PHE A 250 -2.86 -6.10 -18.14
CA PHE A 250 -2.90 -4.66 -18.05
C PHE A 250 -3.59 -4.04 -19.29
N GLN A 251 -3.19 -4.43 -20.50
CA GLN A 251 -3.77 -3.95 -21.76
C GLN A 251 -5.26 -4.29 -21.92
N ARG A 252 -5.69 -5.48 -21.45
CA ARG A 252 -7.12 -5.85 -21.44
C ARG A 252 -7.97 -4.93 -20.56
N ARG A 253 -7.43 -4.38 -19.47
CA ARG A 253 -8.17 -3.44 -18.61
C ARG A 253 -8.20 -2.02 -19.17
N LEU A 254 -7.12 -1.56 -19.80
CA LEU A 254 -7.11 -0.27 -20.50
C LEU A 254 -8.20 -0.23 -21.58
N THR A 255 -8.28 -1.27 -22.42
CA THR A 255 -9.26 -1.39 -23.50
C THR A 255 -10.71 -1.57 -23.02
N HIS A 256 -10.94 -2.25 -21.89
CA HIS A 256 -12.29 -2.45 -21.37
C HIS A 256 -12.89 -1.20 -20.70
N ASN A 257 -12.05 -0.26 -20.26
CA ASN A 257 -12.49 1.03 -19.70
C ASN A 257 -12.79 2.08 -20.78
N GLU A 258 -12.31 1.93 -22.01
CA GLU A 258 -12.74 2.75 -23.15
C GLU A 258 -14.23 2.56 -23.50
N GLY A 259 -14.85 1.46 -23.04
CA GLY A 259 -16.28 1.18 -23.21
C GLY A 259 -17.21 1.71 -22.10
N LEU A 260 -16.70 2.39 -21.07
CA LEU A 260 -17.52 2.96 -19.98
C LEU A 260 -17.67 4.49 -20.05
N ALA A 261 -17.21 5.11 -21.13
CA ALA A 261 -17.38 6.54 -21.40
C ALA A 261 -18.72 6.89 -22.07
N GLU A 262 -19.84 6.30 -21.64
CA GLU A 262 -21.18 6.84 -21.90
C GLU A 262 -22.09 6.58 -20.68
N ILE A 263 -21.92 7.38 -19.62
CA ILE A 263 -22.99 7.56 -18.65
C ILE A 263 -23.71 8.85 -19.02
N HIS A 264 -24.82 8.67 -19.72
CA HIS A 264 -25.84 9.67 -19.96
C HIS A 264 -26.31 10.22 -18.60
N ILE A 265 -25.96 11.46 -18.26
CA ILE A 265 -26.48 12.15 -17.07
C ILE A 265 -27.92 12.56 -17.39
N PRO A 266 -28.97 12.00 -16.74
CA PRO A 266 -30.31 12.52 -16.89
C PRO A 266 -30.39 13.82 -16.09
N LYS A 267 -30.50 14.96 -16.78
CA LYS A 267 -31.01 16.20 -16.20
C LYS A 267 -32.46 15.96 -15.77
N ASN A 268 -32.69 15.68 -14.49
CA ASN A 268 -33.79 16.25 -13.70
C ASN A 268 -33.95 15.55 -12.35
N ARG A 269 -33.67 16.28 -11.27
CA ARG A 269 -34.59 16.35 -10.13
C ARG A 269 -34.28 17.59 -9.29
N ARG A 270 -35.13 18.61 -9.42
CA ARG A 270 -35.31 19.64 -8.40
C ARG A 270 -35.94 18.95 -7.19
N PHE A 271 -35.42 19.21 -6.01
CA PHE A 271 -36.15 18.98 -4.78
C PHE A 271 -36.55 20.33 -4.19
N HIS A 272 -37.87 20.46 -3.99
CA HIS A 272 -38.48 21.36 -3.03
C HIS A 272 -38.20 20.87 -1.62
#